data_AF-A0A933U491-F1
#
_entry.id   AF-A0A933U491-F1
#
_cell.length_a   1.000
_cell.length_b   1.000
_cell.length_c   1.000
_cell.angle_alpha   90.00
_cell.angle_beta   90.00
_cell.angle_gamma   90.00
#
_symmetry.space_group_name_H-M   'P 1'
#
loop_
_entity.id
_entity.type
_entity.pdbx_description
1 polymer ?
#
loop_
_entity_poly.entity_id
_entity_poly.type
_entity_poly.pdbx_seq_one_letter_code
_entity_poly.pdbx_strand_id
1 'polypeptide(L)'
;MIRINLLPVEYRKKSRTPIKLVLGLVAAVSVNAGLATWWAWSAVGEYAGVESEKTALQLEMDGLTPQVNYYKSLEVEKKQYQSREQTLASITNSRVSWTRKLDELLDVVNRGNDGQRHLVWFDDLQVAQATDTKAKVPGSVRATAHSGSEKYAQIANFLEDLEGSPFISDFQTPAPPEGSQAMVDETLVPSTAWSFPLSVTLKSAEERTAKPDAKGKNEKGAAKEAAKTKAPAKAEEKQ
;
A
#
# COMPACT_ATOMS: atom_id res chain seq x y z
N MET A 1 6.52 -39.51 -112.43
CA MET A 1 6.04 -38.33 -113.20
C MET A 1 6.22 -37.09 -112.34
N ILE A 2 7.23 -36.27 -112.65
CA ILE A 2 7.58 -35.08 -111.86
C ILE A 2 6.69 -33.93 -112.35
N ARG A 3 5.80 -33.42 -111.48
CA ARG A 3 4.96 -32.24 -111.78
C ARG A 3 5.69 -30.98 -111.28
N ILE A 4 6.37 -30.27 -112.18
CA ILE A 4 7.06 -29.01 -111.87
C ILE A 4 6.04 -27.88 -111.98
N ASN A 5 5.81 -27.15 -110.89
CA ASN A 5 4.88 -26.03 -110.86
C ASN A 5 5.56 -24.78 -111.44
N LEU A 6 5.15 -24.37 -112.65
CA LEU A 6 5.76 -23.28 -113.43
C LEU A 6 5.30 -21.88 -113.02
N LEU A 7 4.46 -21.76 -111.98
CA LEU A 7 4.05 -20.45 -111.48
C LEU A 7 5.25 -19.69 -110.89
N PRO A 8 5.40 -18.38 -111.21
CA PRO A 8 6.38 -17.51 -110.57
C PRO A 8 6.31 -17.66 -109.04
N VAL A 9 7.44 -17.54 -108.34
CA VAL A 9 7.54 -17.81 -106.89
C VAL A 9 6.46 -17.08 -106.08
N GLU A 10 6.07 -15.90 -106.56
CA GLU A 10 5.03 -15.03 -105.99
C GLU A 10 3.61 -15.62 -106.03
N TYR A 11 3.31 -16.53 -106.97
CA TYR A 11 2.01 -17.19 -107.15
C TYR A 11 1.97 -18.65 -106.68
N ARG A 12 3.07 -19.16 -106.10
CA ARG A 12 3.05 -20.49 -105.47
C ARG A 12 2.26 -20.40 -104.17
N LYS A 13 1.27 -21.29 -103.97
CA LYS A 13 0.55 -21.41 -102.70
C LYS A 13 1.57 -21.57 -101.57
N LYS A 14 1.69 -20.52 -100.74
CA LYS A 14 2.57 -20.46 -99.57
C LYS A 14 2.31 -21.70 -98.70
N SER A 15 3.36 -22.40 -98.29
CA SER A 15 3.23 -23.60 -97.46
C SER A 15 2.38 -23.28 -96.23
N ARG A 16 1.23 -23.95 -96.08
CA ARG A 16 0.40 -23.81 -94.88
C ARG A 16 1.23 -24.22 -93.68
N THR A 17 1.24 -23.38 -92.64
CA THR A 17 1.93 -23.70 -91.39
C THR A 17 1.40 -25.03 -90.85
N PRO A 18 2.27 -25.95 -90.40
CA PRO A 18 1.81 -27.23 -89.91
C PRO A 18 0.92 -27.03 -88.68
N ILE A 19 -0.28 -27.59 -88.72
CA ILE A 19 -1.34 -27.39 -87.71
C ILE A 19 -0.82 -27.64 -86.29
N LYS A 20 0.08 -28.61 -86.09
CA LYS A 20 0.71 -28.92 -84.80
C LYS A 20 1.48 -27.72 -84.21
N LEU A 21 2.15 -26.94 -85.05
CA LEU A 21 2.95 -25.79 -84.64
C LEU A 21 2.05 -24.62 -84.26
N VAL A 22 0.96 -24.40 -85.01
CA VAL A 22 -0.08 -23.42 -84.68
C VAL A 22 -0.74 -23.80 -83.36
N LEU A 23 -1.09 -25.08 -83.16
CA LEU A 23 -1.71 -25.56 -81.93
C LEU A 23 -0.79 -25.41 -80.72
N GLY A 24 0.50 -25.74 -80.87
CA GLY A 24 1.51 -25.55 -79.84
C GLY A 24 1.71 -24.08 -79.46
N LEU A 25 1.70 -23.18 -80.45
CA LEU A 25 1.82 -21.75 -80.22
C LEU A 25 0.57 -21.18 -79.53
N VAL A 26 -0.63 -21.60 -79.92
CA VAL A 26 -1.88 -21.24 -79.25
C VAL A 26 -1.91 -21.77 -77.81
N ALA A 27 -1.47 -23.00 -77.58
CA ALA A 27 -1.36 -23.57 -76.23
C ALA A 27 -0.37 -22.80 -75.34
N ALA A 28 0.81 -22.46 -75.87
CA ALA A 28 1.80 -21.68 -75.14
C ALA A 28 1.28 -20.27 -74.82
N VAL A 29 0.64 -19.60 -75.78
CA VAL A 29 0.07 -18.26 -75.56
C VAL A 29 -1.06 -18.31 -74.53
N SER A 30 -1.95 -19.31 -74.58
CA SER A 30 -3.05 -19.44 -73.62
C SER A 30 -2.57 -19.75 -72.21
N VAL A 31 -1.55 -20.59 -72.02
CA VAL A 31 -0.95 -20.84 -70.70
C VAL A 31 -0.31 -19.57 -70.13
N ASN A 32 0.48 -18.85 -70.93
CA ASN A 32 1.13 -17.61 -70.48
C ASN A 32 0.10 -16.51 -70.19
N ALA A 33 -0.94 -16.39 -71.02
CA ALA A 33 -2.03 -15.46 -70.77
C ALA A 33 -2.79 -15.82 -69.49
N GLY A 34 -3.05 -17.11 -69.22
CA GLY A 34 -3.69 -17.56 -67.99
C GLY A 34 -2.86 -17.23 -66.74
N LEU A 35 -1.55 -17.49 -66.78
CA LEU A 35 -0.62 -17.14 -65.69
C LEU A 35 -0.53 -15.64 -65.46
N ALA A 36 -0.44 -14.84 -66.53
CA ALA A 36 -0.43 -13.38 -66.43
C ALA A 36 -1.75 -12.84 -65.85
N THR A 37 -2.88 -13.42 -66.26
CA THR A 37 -4.21 -13.05 -65.72
C THR A 37 -4.32 -13.41 -64.24
N TRP A 38 -3.88 -14.60 -63.85
CA TRP A 38 -3.85 -15.01 -62.44
C TRP A 38 -2.95 -14.11 -61.61
N TRP A 39 -1.73 -13.84 -62.07
CA TRP A 39 -0.80 -12.96 -61.37
C TRP A 39 -1.35 -11.54 -61.23
N ALA A 40 -1.94 -10.99 -62.30
CA ALA A 40 -2.58 -9.68 -62.25
C ALA A 40 -3.76 -9.66 -61.25
N TRP A 41 -4.56 -10.73 -61.21
CA TRP A 41 -5.64 -10.88 -60.23
C TRP A 41 -5.12 -10.92 -58.79
N SER A 42 -4.09 -11.73 -58.50
CA SER A 42 -3.50 -11.81 -57.16
C SER A 42 -2.83 -10.49 -56.75
N ALA A 43 -2.03 -9.90 -57.64
CA ALA A 43 -1.27 -8.68 -57.39
C ALA A 43 -2.15 -7.43 -57.22
N VAL A 44 -3.26 -7.34 -57.97
CA VAL A 44 -4.15 -6.16 -57.93
C VAL A 44 -5.33 -6.38 -57.00
N GLY A 45 -5.87 -7.60 -56.91
CA GLY A 45 -7.06 -7.89 -56.11
C GLY A 45 -6.74 -8.11 -54.64
N GLU A 46 -6.00 -9.18 -54.34
CA GLU A 46 -5.79 -9.62 -52.95
C GLU A 46 -4.86 -8.69 -52.18
N TYR A 47 -3.74 -8.28 -52.79
CA TYR A 47 -2.80 -7.37 -52.14
C TYR A 47 -3.40 -5.99 -51.88
N ALA A 48 -4.19 -5.44 -52.80
CA ALA A 48 -4.83 -4.14 -52.59
C ALA A 48 -5.88 -4.20 -51.47
N GLY A 49 -6.62 -5.32 -51.37
CA GLY A 49 -7.56 -5.56 -50.27
C GLY A 49 -6.85 -5.55 -48.92
N VAL A 50 -5.80 -6.35 -48.77
CA VAL A 50 -5.03 -6.44 -47.51
C VAL A 50 -4.36 -5.11 -47.14
N GLU A 51 -3.81 -4.36 -48.10
CA GLU A 51 -3.22 -3.05 -47.82
C GLU A 51 -4.30 -2.03 -47.40
N SER A 52 -5.49 -2.10 -47.99
CA SER A 52 -6.62 -1.24 -47.60
C SER A 52 -7.12 -1.54 -46.18
N GLU A 53 -7.20 -2.81 -45.80
CA GLU A 53 -7.56 -3.22 -44.45
C GLU A 53 -6.50 -2.77 -43.45
N LYS A 54 -5.21 -3.00 -43.76
CA LYS A 54 -4.10 -2.57 -42.91
C LYS A 54 -4.08 -1.06 -42.70
N THR A 55 -4.31 -0.27 -43.76
CA THR A 55 -4.36 1.19 -43.65
C THR A 55 -5.58 1.66 -42.85
N ALA A 56 -6.74 1.01 -43.00
CA ALA A 56 -7.92 1.29 -42.18
C ALA A 56 -7.67 0.96 -40.70
N LEU A 57 -7.13 -0.22 -40.38
CA LEU A 57 -6.79 -0.60 -39.01
C LEU A 57 -5.73 0.32 -38.41
N GLN A 58 -4.73 0.73 -39.19
CA GLN A 58 -3.71 1.67 -38.72
C GLN A 58 -4.34 3.02 -38.37
N LEU A 59 -5.26 3.52 -39.19
CA LEU A 59 -5.96 4.78 -38.95
C LEU A 59 -6.88 4.70 -37.72
N GLU A 60 -7.55 3.56 -37.51
CA GLU A 60 -8.30 3.30 -36.27
C GLU A 60 -7.38 3.26 -35.05
N MET A 61 -6.24 2.57 -35.15
CA MET A 61 -5.22 2.53 -34.10
C MET A 61 -4.69 3.93 -33.78
N ASP A 62 -4.39 4.74 -34.78
CA ASP A 62 -3.87 6.10 -34.63
C ASP A 62 -4.93 7.01 -33.98
N GLY A 63 -6.22 6.78 -34.27
CA GLY A 63 -7.34 7.47 -33.63
C GLY A 63 -7.60 7.04 -32.17
N LEU A 64 -7.38 5.77 -31.84
CA LEU A 64 -7.57 5.21 -30.49
C LEU A 64 -6.38 5.48 -29.56
N THR A 65 -5.17 5.52 -30.11
CA THR A 65 -3.93 5.77 -29.37
C THR A 65 -3.98 7.00 -28.45
N PRO A 66 -4.45 8.20 -28.88
CA PRO A 66 -4.54 9.35 -28.00
C PRO A 66 -5.52 9.15 -26.83
N GLN A 67 -6.64 8.43 -27.06
CA GLN A 67 -7.61 8.14 -25.99
C GLN A 67 -7.01 7.21 -24.93
N VAL A 68 -6.29 6.18 -25.37
CA VAL A 68 -5.58 5.26 -24.48
C VAL A 68 -4.49 5.98 -23.69
N ASN A 69 -3.74 6.88 -24.34
CA ASN A 69 -2.70 7.67 -23.69
C ASN A 69 -3.30 8.63 -22.65
N TYR A 70 -4.43 9.25 -22.95
CA TYR A 70 -5.15 10.08 -22.00
C TYR A 70 -5.60 9.27 -20.78
N TYR A 71 -6.23 8.11 -20.98
CA TYR A 71 -6.62 7.22 -19.89
C TYR A 71 -5.43 6.81 -19.00
N LYS A 72 -4.30 6.43 -19.62
CA LYS A 72 -3.06 6.10 -18.90
C LYS A 72 -2.56 7.30 -18.08
N SER A 73 -2.62 8.50 -18.63
CA SER A 73 -2.21 9.72 -17.91
C SER A 73 -3.10 10.00 -16.69
N LEU A 74 -4.42 9.81 -16.82
CA LEU A 74 -5.36 9.92 -15.70
C LEU A 74 -5.11 8.86 -14.63
N GLU A 75 -4.74 7.64 -15.02
CA GLU A 75 -4.41 6.58 -14.06
C GLU A 75 -3.15 6.91 -13.25
N VAL A 76 -2.14 7.50 -13.89
CA VAL A 76 -0.93 8.00 -13.21
C VAL A 76 -1.28 9.12 -12.24
N GLU A 77 -2.09 10.09 -12.68
CA GLU A 77 -2.52 11.21 -11.85
C GLU A 77 -3.35 10.72 -10.64
N LYS A 78 -4.28 9.78 -10.85
CA LYS A 78 -5.05 9.14 -9.77
C LYS A 78 -4.15 8.49 -8.73
N LYS A 79 -3.15 7.71 -9.16
CA LYS A 79 -2.19 7.08 -8.25
C LYS A 79 -1.39 8.14 -7.45
N GLN A 80 -1.04 9.25 -8.09
CA GLN A 80 -0.35 10.35 -7.44
C GLN A 80 -1.22 11.01 -6.36
N TYR A 81 -2.49 11.29 -6.64
CA TYR A 81 -3.40 11.85 -5.63
C TYR A 81 -3.65 10.88 -4.48
N GLN A 82 -3.88 9.59 -4.76
CA GLN A 82 -4.06 8.58 -3.72
C GLN A 82 -2.84 8.49 -2.80
N SER A 83 -1.63 8.55 -3.36
CA SER A 83 -0.38 8.58 -2.57
C SER A 83 -0.28 9.84 -1.70
N ARG A 84 -0.66 11.01 -2.23
CA ARG A 84 -0.70 12.27 -1.47
C ARG A 84 -1.73 12.23 -0.34
N GLU A 85 -2.94 11.75 -0.63
CA GLU A 85 -3.99 11.58 0.38
C GLU A 85 -3.56 10.64 1.49
N GLN A 86 -2.96 9.49 1.14
CA GLN A 86 -2.42 8.56 2.13
C GLN A 86 -1.32 9.20 2.98
N THR A 87 -0.45 9.99 2.37
CA THR A 87 0.61 10.73 3.08
C THR A 87 0.01 11.77 4.03
N LEU A 88 -0.97 12.55 3.58
CA LEU A 88 -1.65 13.55 4.42
C LEU A 88 -2.44 12.91 5.56
N ALA A 89 -3.12 11.79 5.31
CA ALA A 89 -3.79 11.00 6.33
C ALA A 89 -2.77 10.49 7.36
N SER A 90 -1.63 9.97 6.91
CA SER A 90 -0.54 9.54 7.79
C SER A 90 0.01 10.68 8.66
N ILE A 91 0.20 11.88 8.09
CA ILE A 91 0.65 13.07 8.83
C ILE A 91 -0.40 13.52 9.84
N THR A 92 -1.68 13.50 9.44
CA THR A 92 -2.78 13.91 10.31
C THR A 92 -2.91 12.95 11.50
N ASN A 93 -2.78 11.64 11.27
CA ASN A 93 -2.83 10.62 12.32
C ASN A 93 -1.57 10.62 13.22
N SER A 94 -0.40 11.04 12.69
CA SER A 94 0.82 11.14 13.49
C SER A 94 0.84 12.39 14.39
N ARG A 95 0.10 13.45 14.04
CA ARG A 95 -0.04 14.64 14.87
C ARG A 95 -0.79 14.32 16.16
N VAL A 96 -0.19 14.70 17.28
CA VAL A 96 -0.80 14.67 18.62
C VAL A 96 -0.95 16.10 19.08
N SER A 97 -2.17 16.51 19.39
CA SER A 97 -2.43 17.84 19.96
C SER A 97 -2.01 17.83 21.44
N TRP A 98 -0.71 17.99 21.68
CA TRP A 98 -0.14 17.95 23.03
C TRP A 98 -0.78 18.96 23.98
N THR A 99 -1.12 20.16 23.49
CA THR A 99 -1.85 21.16 24.28
C THR A 99 -3.19 20.61 24.80
N ARG A 100 -3.98 19.96 23.94
CA ARG A 100 -5.24 19.31 24.35
C ARG A 100 -4.99 18.20 25.38
N LYS A 101 -3.96 17.39 25.18
CA LYS A 101 -3.62 16.31 26.12
C LYS A 101 -3.15 16.82 27.47
N LEU A 102 -2.39 17.91 27.50
CA LEU A 102 -1.97 18.52 28.76
C LEU A 102 -3.16 19.16 29.48
N ASP A 103 -4.09 19.76 28.74
CA ASP A 103 -5.34 20.28 29.30
C ASP A 103 -6.19 19.15 29.93
N GLU A 104 -6.38 18.04 29.19
CA GLU A 104 -7.05 16.83 29.70
C GLU A 104 -6.36 16.26 30.97
N LEU A 105 -5.02 16.34 31.06
CA LEU A 105 -4.27 15.92 32.24
C LEU A 105 -4.50 16.88 33.42
N LEU A 106 -4.49 18.19 33.19
CA LEU A 106 -4.75 19.20 34.20
C LEU A 106 -6.18 19.09 34.75
N ASP A 107 -7.15 18.77 33.90
CA ASP A 107 -8.52 18.47 34.33
C ASP A 107 -8.56 17.29 35.32
N VAL A 108 -7.78 16.24 35.08
CA VAL A 108 -7.69 15.09 36.00
C VAL A 108 -7.06 15.49 37.33
N VAL A 109 -6.01 16.31 37.29
CA VAL A 109 -5.41 16.86 38.53
C VAL A 109 -6.44 17.67 39.31
N ASN A 110 -7.17 18.56 38.64
CA ASN A 110 -8.15 19.46 39.27
C ASN A 110 -9.41 18.75 39.77
N ARG A 111 -9.76 17.56 39.25
CA ARG A 111 -10.86 16.74 39.77
C ARG A 111 -10.66 16.26 41.21
N GLY A 112 -9.43 16.38 41.74
CA GLY A 112 -9.09 16.04 43.12
C GLY A 112 -9.80 16.89 44.18
N ASN A 113 -10.41 18.01 43.79
CA ASN A 113 -11.14 18.95 44.64
C ASN A 113 -10.32 19.38 45.87
N ASP A 114 -9.16 19.99 45.62
CA ASP A 114 -8.21 20.51 46.62
C ASP A 114 -7.87 19.50 47.74
N GLY A 115 -7.67 18.23 47.38
CA GLY A 115 -7.21 17.18 48.29
C GLY A 115 -8.30 16.33 48.94
N GLN A 116 -9.56 16.50 48.57
CA GLN A 116 -10.64 15.60 49.03
C GLN A 116 -10.52 14.19 48.44
N ARG A 117 -10.23 14.05 47.15
CA ARG A 117 -9.95 12.74 46.50
C ARG A 117 -8.47 12.51 46.29
N HIS A 118 -7.78 13.52 45.79
CA HIS A 118 -6.34 13.55 45.60
C HIS A 118 -5.83 15.00 45.55
N LEU A 119 -4.64 15.24 46.08
CA LEU A 119 -3.89 16.47 45.87
C LEU A 119 -2.59 16.07 45.19
N VAL A 120 -2.45 16.34 43.89
CA VAL A 120 -1.27 15.97 43.10
C VAL A 120 -0.74 17.21 42.39
N TRP A 121 0.58 17.40 42.41
CA TRP A 121 1.27 18.37 41.57
C TRP A 121 2.45 17.69 40.86
N PHE A 122 2.96 18.34 39.82
CA PHE A 122 4.11 17.86 39.06
C PHE A 122 5.26 18.85 39.20
N ASP A 123 6.45 18.33 39.49
CA ASP A 123 7.67 19.13 39.57
C ASP A 123 8.26 19.34 38.18
N ASP A 124 8.21 18.31 37.34
CA ASP A 124 8.65 18.35 35.97
C ASP A 124 7.67 17.64 35.02
N LEU A 125 7.66 18.09 33.77
CA LEU A 125 6.85 17.51 32.72
C LEU A 125 7.66 17.46 31.43
N GLN A 126 8.05 16.25 31.05
CA GLN A 126 8.86 15.97 29.87
C GLN A 126 7.99 15.29 28.82
N VAL A 127 7.80 15.98 27.70
CA VAL A 127 7.09 15.46 26.54
C VAL A 127 8.11 15.17 25.44
N ALA A 128 8.21 13.90 25.05
CA ALA A 128 9.03 13.48 23.93
C ALA A 128 8.15 12.95 22.81
N GLN A 129 8.37 13.41 21.58
CA GLN A 129 7.69 12.91 20.39
C GLN A 129 8.72 12.49 19.36
N ALA A 130 8.58 11.27 18.85
CA ALA A 130 9.37 10.81 17.73
C ALA A 130 8.75 11.36 16.44
N THR A 131 9.60 11.92 15.57
CA THR A 131 9.19 12.34 14.22
C THR A 131 9.10 11.17 13.25
N ASP A 132 9.76 10.06 13.56
CA ASP A 132 9.72 8.85 12.76
C ASP A 132 8.48 8.01 13.06
N THR A 133 7.68 7.77 12.03
CA THR A 133 6.51 6.88 12.05
C THR A 133 6.83 5.44 12.43
N LYS A 134 8.08 5.00 12.28
CA LYS A 134 8.54 3.64 12.62
C LYS A 134 9.16 3.53 14.01
N ALA A 135 9.22 4.63 14.76
CA ALA A 135 9.76 4.61 16.11
C ALA A 135 8.94 3.66 17.00
N LYS A 136 9.64 2.81 17.76
CA LYS A 136 9.03 1.87 18.71
C LYS A 136 8.19 2.59 19.78
N VAL A 137 8.54 3.84 20.09
CA VAL A 137 7.80 4.72 20.99
C VAL A 137 7.47 6.00 20.20
N PRO A 138 6.22 6.19 19.75
CA PRO A 138 5.84 7.35 18.94
C PRO A 138 5.87 8.65 19.75
N GLY A 139 5.71 8.54 21.07
CA GLY A 139 6.03 9.58 22.02
C GLY A 139 5.73 9.12 23.44
N SER A 140 6.15 9.93 24.41
CA SER A 140 5.97 9.63 25.82
C SER A 140 5.83 10.91 26.62
N VAL A 141 5.01 10.85 27.66
CA VAL A 141 4.97 11.84 28.73
C VAL A 141 5.62 11.22 29.95
N ARG A 142 6.57 11.95 30.54
CA ARG A 142 7.16 11.60 31.83
C ARG A 142 7.04 12.79 32.74
N ALA A 143 6.65 12.55 33.97
CA ALA A 143 6.55 13.58 35.00
C ALA A 143 6.91 13.00 36.35
N THR A 144 7.57 13.78 37.18
CA THR A 144 7.74 13.51 38.60
C THR A 144 6.56 14.14 39.31
N ALA A 145 5.71 13.29 39.87
CA ALA A 145 4.48 13.71 40.53
C ALA A 145 4.63 13.59 42.04
N HIS A 146 3.98 14.49 42.76
CA HIS A 146 3.94 14.51 44.21
C HIS A 146 2.49 14.50 44.68
N SER A 147 2.19 13.71 45.72
CA SER A 147 0.91 13.73 46.39
C SER A 147 1.03 14.33 47.78
N GLY A 148 0.19 15.31 48.07
CA GLY A 148 0.22 16.10 49.29
C GLY A 148 -0.45 15.50 50.51
N SER A 149 -0.63 14.18 50.54
CA SER A 149 -1.30 13.51 51.64
C SER A 149 -0.46 12.37 52.19
N GLU A 150 -0.61 12.08 53.47
CA GLU A 150 -0.01 10.91 54.11
C GLU A 150 -0.58 9.58 53.56
N LYS A 151 -1.76 9.63 52.94
CA LYS A 151 -2.50 8.45 52.49
C LYS A 151 -2.13 8.09 51.07
N TYR A 152 -1.43 6.96 50.90
CA TYR A 152 -1.16 6.36 49.59
C TYR A 152 -2.45 6.14 48.75
N ALA A 153 -3.60 5.98 49.39
CA ALA A 153 -4.90 5.86 48.74
C ALA A 153 -5.23 7.06 47.80
N GLN A 154 -4.71 8.26 48.06
CA GLN A 154 -4.93 9.39 47.17
C GLN A 154 -4.21 9.26 45.83
N ILE A 155 -3.04 8.59 45.81
CA ILE A 155 -2.33 8.28 44.56
C ILE A 155 -3.13 7.27 43.75
N ALA A 156 -3.69 6.26 44.41
CA ALA A 156 -4.54 5.26 43.76
C ALA A 156 -5.81 5.91 43.15
N ASN A 157 -6.47 6.80 43.89
CA ASN A 157 -7.63 7.55 43.37
C ASN A 157 -7.27 8.41 42.15
N PHE A 158 -6.12 9.08 42.18
CA PHE A 158 -5.64 9.86 41.03
C PHE A 158 -5.41 8.98 39.81
N LEU A 159 -4.80 7.81 39.99
CA LEU A 159 -4.52 6.89 38.89
C LEU A 159 -5.79 6.25 38.34
N GLU A 160 -6.78 5.95 39.19
CA GLU A 160 -8.11 5.50 38.76
C GLU A 160 -8.81 6.59 37.93
N ASP A 161 -8.77 7.85 38.40
CA ASP A 161 -9.33 8.98 37.67
C ASP A 161 -8.58 9.25 36.35
N LEU A 162 -7.26 9.01 36.32
CA LEU A 162 -6.43 9.08 35.12
C LEU A 162 -6.78 7.98 34.12
N GLU A 163 -6.96 6.74 34.58
CA GLU A 163 -7.39 5.61 33.74
C GLU A 163 -8.81 5.80 33.17
N GLY A 164 -9.71 6.42 33.93
CA GLY A 164 -11.06 6.76 33.45
C GLY A 164 -11.11 7.99 32.53
N SER A 165 -10.01 8.71 32.36
CA SER A 165 -10.01 10.00 31.67
C SER A 165 -9.86 9.90 30.14
N PRO A 166 -10.34 10.91 29.39
CA PRO A 166 -10.04 11.02 27.96
C PRO A 166 -8.54 11.08 27.64
N PHE A 167 -7.71 11.50 28.60
CA PHE A 167 -6.26 11.59 28.44
C PHE A 167 -5.68 10.25 28.02
N ILE A 168 -5.95 9.17 28.78
CA ILE A 168 -5.31 7.85 28.62
C ILE A 168 -5.72 7.10 27.35
N SER A 169 -6.82 7.51 26.70
CA SER A 169 -7.38 6.83 25.52
C SER A 169 -6.35 6.65 24.40
N ASP A 170 -5.46 7.62 24.22
CA ASP A 170 -4.41 7.64 23.19
C ASP A 170 -3.09 7.02 23.65
N PHE A 171 -3.01 6.59 24.90
CA PHE A 171 -1.81 6.05 25.53
C PHE A 171 -1.96 4.58 25.90
N GLN A 172 -0.83 3.91 26.07
CA GLN A 172 -0.77 2.57 26.64
C GLN A 172 -1.09 2.64 28.13
N THR A 173 -1.59 1.53 28.67
CA THR A 173 -1.85 1.40 30.10
C THR A 173 -0.56 1.72 30.87
N PRO A 174 -0.60 2.64 31.83
CA PRO A 174 0.59 3.03 32.58
C PRO A 174 1.13 1.82 33.35
N ALA A 175 2.45 1.78 33.54
CA ALA A 175 3.04 0.80 34.44
C ALA A 175 2.55 1.05 35.88
N PRO A 176 2.45 0.01 36.73
CA PRO A 176 2.10 0.19 38.13
C PRO A 176 3.06 1.20 38.79
N PRO A 177 2.54 2.20 39.52
CA PRO A 177 3.37 3.23 40.13
C PRO A 177 4.24 2.65 41.26
N GLU A 178 5.54 2.93 41.23
CA GLU A 178 6.41 2.77 42.40
C GLU A 178 6.47 4.11 43.13
N GLY A 179 5.72 4.25 44.21
CA GLY A 179 5.73 5.46 45.04
C GLY A 179 6.80 5.38 46.13
N SER A 180 7.55 6.45 46.32
CA SER A 180 8.48 6.62 47.43
C SER A 180 8.05 7.78 48.32
N GLN A 181 8.11 7.59 49.63
CA GLN A 181 7.82 8.69 50.57
C GLN A 181 9.02 9.64 50.61
N ALA A 182 8.83 10.91 50.23
CA ALA A 182 9.85 11.92 50.40
C ALA A 182 9.94 12.32 51.88
N MET A 183 11.12 12.77 52.32
CA MET A 183 11.33 13.16 53.72
C MET A 183 10.37 14.27 54.13
N VAL A 184 9.91 14.19 55.39
CA VAL A 184 9.00 15.17 56.00
C VAL A 184 9.75 16.48 56.20
N ASP A 185 9.33 17.53 55.51
CA ASP A 185 9.83 18.88 55.74
C ASP A 185 8.71 19.72 56.36
N GLU A 186 8.87 20.05 57.64
CA GLU A 186 7.87 20.81 58.40
C GLU A 186 7.69 22.25 57.91
N THR A 187 8.61 22.76 57.06
CA THR A 187 8.52 24.12 56.51
C THR A 187 7.71 24.20 55.21
N LEU A 188 7.40 23.06 54.59
CA LEU A 188 6.62 22.97 53.36
C LEU A 188 5.17 22.61 53.67
N VAL A 189 4.24 23.22 52.92
CA VAL A 189 2.83 22.85 52.94
C VAL A 189 2.53 22.13 51.63
N PRO A 190 2.25 20.82 51.64
CA PRO A 190 2.12 19.90 52.79
C PRO A 190 3.46 19.33 53.29
N SER A 191 3.53 19.00 54.58
CA SER A 191 4.77 18.56 55.25
C SER A 191 5.18 17.13 54.89
N THR A 192 4.22 16.30 54.48
CA THR A 192 4.43 14.94 53.98
C THR A 192 4.01 14.86 52.52
N ALA A 193 4.95 14.47 51.66
CA ALA A 193 4.69 14.27 50.24
C ALA A 193 5.16 12.88 49.79
N TRP A 194 4.30 12.17 49.07
CA TRP A 194 4.70 10.98 48.32
C TRP A 194 5.14 11.39 46.94
N SER A 195 6.33 10.97 46.51
CA SER A 195 6.78 11.14 45.13
C SER A 195 6.53 9.85 44.34
N PHE A 196 6.06 9.98 43.11
CA PHE A 196 5.91 8.85 42.19
C PHE A 196 6.22 9.29 40.76
N PRO A 197 6.92 8.46 39.97
CA PRO A 197 7.13 8.74 38.56
C PRO A 197 5.88 8.38 37.77
N LEU A 198 5.37 9.33 36.99
CA LEU A 198 4.34 9.10 35.98
C LEU A 198 5.03 8.94 34.63
N SER A 199 4.97 7.74 34.04
CA SER A 199 5.47 7.51 32.68
C SER A 199 4.39 6.87 31.82
N VAL A 200 3.99 7.58 30.76
CA VAL A 200 2.93 7.14 29.86
C VAL A 200 3.44 7.18 28.43
N THR A 201 3.29 6.06 27.71
CA THR A 201 3.71 5.91 26.32
C THR A 201 2.53 6.02 25.36
N LEU A 202 2.69 6.80 24.28
CA LEU A 202 1.66 6.91 23.26
C LEU A 202 1.48 5.60 22.51
N LYS A 203 0.22 5.27 22.18
CA LYS A 203 -0.11 4.19 21.25
C LYS A 203 0.39 4.52 19.84
N SER A 204 0.62 3.48 19.03
CA SER A 204 0.96 3.68 17.61
C SER A 204 -0.18 4.40 16.87
N ALA A 205 0.13 5.04 15.74
CA ALA A 205 -0.90 5.72 14.93
C ALA A 205 -2.02 4.75 14.46
N GLU A 206 -1.67 3.49 14.22
CA GLU A 206 -2.62 2.43 13.86
C GLU A 206 -3.53 2.07 15.03
N GLU A 207 -2.98 1.94 16.24
CA GLU A 207 -3.76 1.62 17.43
C GLU A 207 -4.69 2.76 17.87
N ARG A 208 -4.32 4.02 17.62
CA ARG A 208 -5.15 5.20 17.92
C ARG A 208 -6.32 5.36 16.94
N THR A 209 -6.18 4.86 15.72
CA THR A 209 -7.22 4.94 14.69
C THR A 209 -8.11 3.69 14.64
N ALA A 210 -7.64 2.57 15.21
CA ALA A 210 -8.43 1.37 15.40
C ALA A 210 -9.54 1.62 16.45
N LYS A 211 -10.81 1.56 16.02
CA LYS A 211 -11.96 1.62 16.93
C LYS A 211 -11.84 0.53 18.02
N PRO A 212 -12.29 0.80 19.25
CA PRO A 212 -12.14 -0.09 20.40
C PRO A 212 -12.81 -1.48 20.27
N ASP A 213 -13.63 -1.71 19.24
CA ASP A 213 -14.41 -2.96 19.08
C ASP A 213 -13.63 -4.16 18.50
N ALA A 214 -12.39 -3.99 18.06
CA ALA A 214 -11.64 -5.07 17.38
C ALA A 214 -10.72 -5.92 18.29
N LYS A 215 -10.42 -5.49 19.53
CA LYS A 215 -9.48 -6.21 20.42
C LYS A 215 -10.08 -7.34 21.26
N GLY A 216 -11.37 -7.69 21.08
CA GLY A 216 -12.05 -8.73 21.86
C GLY A 216 -11.88 -10.19 21.41
N LYS A 217 -11.07 -10.51 20.38
CA LYS A 217 -11.06 -11.89 19.81
C LYS A 217 -9.71 -12.62 19.68
N ASN A 218 -8.56 -12.01 20.01
CA ASN A 218 -7.27 -12.66 19.74
C ASN A 218 -6.45 -13.15 20.96
N GLU A 219 -7.05 -13.30 22.14
CA GLU A 219 -6.34 -13.87 23.31
C GLU A 219 -6.49 -15.39 23.51
N LYS A 220 -7.21 -16.12 22.64
CA LYS A 220 -7.36 -17.59 22.80
C LYS A 220 -6.39 -18.45 21.97
N GLY A 221 -5.42 -17.85 21.26
CA GLY A 221 -4.50 -18.60 20.38
C GLY A 221 -3.19 -19.07 21.02
N ALA A 222 -2.69 -18.41 22.06
CA ALA A 222 -1.31 -18.61 22.53
C ALA A 222 -1.11 -19.70 23.61
N ALA A 223 -2.19 -20.31 24.12
CA ALA A 223 -2.11 -21.23 25.26
C ALA A 223 -1.84 -22.71 24.90
N LYS A 224 -1.60 -23.06 23.63
CA LYS A 224 -1.48 -24.48 23.21
C LYS A 224 -0.08 -24.97 22.82
N GLU A 225 0.97 -24.15 22.91
CA GLU A 225 2.32 -24.53 22.46
C GLU A 225 3.37 -24.67 23.59
N ALA A 226 2.98 -24.52 24.86
CA ALA A 226 3.92 -24.64 25.99
C ALA A 226 3.91 -26.02 26.70
N ALA A 227 3.13 -27.00 26.21
CA ALA A 227 2.91 -28.27 26.92
C ALA A 227 3.72 -29.47 26.38
N LYS A 228 4.85 -29.24 25.69
CA LYS A 228 5.60 -30.36 25.07
C LYS A 228 7.12 -30.24 25.11
N THR A 229 7.72 -30.02 26.28
CA THR A 229 9.08 -30.53 26.56
C THR A 229 9.42 -30.41 28.03
N LYS A 230 9.26 -31.52 28.77
CA LYS A 230 10.10 -31.89 29.92
C LYS A 230 9.74 -33.33 30.32
N ALA A 231 10.45 -34.28 29.70
CA ALA A 231 10.61 -35.63 30.23
C ALA A 231 12.01 -35.74 30.87
N PRO A 232 12.16 -36.43 32.01
CA PRO A 232 13.40 -36.46 32.79
C PRO A 232 14.24 -37.71 32.47
N ALA A 233 15.57 -37.57 32.50
CA ALA A 233 16.54 -38.67 32.56
C ALA A 233 17.88 -38.09 33.03
N LYS A 234 18.72 -38.71 33.85
CA LYS A 234 18.64 -39.85 34.78
C LYS A 234 19.96 -39.78 35.57
N ALA A 235 19.97 -40.25 36.81
CA ALA A 235 21.15 -40.38 37.65
C ALA A 235 22.09 -41.52 37.20
N GLU A 236 23.39 -41.38 37.50
CA GLU A 236 24.45 -42.39 37.68
C GLU A 236 25.71 -41.58 38.07
N GLU A 237 26.20 -41.48 39.32
CA GLU A 237 26.78 -42.43 40.30
C GLU A 237 28.05 -43.19 39.84
N LYS A 238 29.12 -43.04 40.65
CA LYS A 238 30.37 -43.85 40.78
C LYS A 238 31.43 -43.66 39.68
N GLN A 239 32.73 -43.49 39.96
CA GLN A 239 33.61 -43.82 41.10
C GLN A 239 34.59 -42.68 41.39
#